data_AF-A0A355L7D7-F1
#
_entry.id   AF-A0A355L7D7-F1
#
_cell.length_a   1.000
_cell.length_b   1.000
_cell.length_c   1.000
_cell.angle_alpha   90.00
_cell.angle_beta   90.00
_cell.angle_gamma   90.00
#
_symmetry.space_group_name_H-M   'P 1'
#
loop_
_entity.id
_entity.type
_entity.pdbx_description
1 polymer ?
#
loop_
_entity_poly.entity_id
_entity_poly.type
_entity_poly.pdbx_seq_one_letter_code
_entity_poly.pdbx_strand_id
1 'polypeptide(L)'
;MNFKSKLKNILSAALAVSTLLSGFTPITTYAAQVNEYVDPADIWVSANGRTNELDFNATITQETSWCTVCNKDTIMLTYRTPEYTKSGTTALNRGVKFSDGTMVDGKTKGNLDSGRPNQDASYSTYHWTKSICQTCGTINSVDGKDAYGFSRNVYGLNSCDHNFFLDFDNTTYTPYNENYHTTVLKAGRYCQFCKGTKARASEKRESHNFTETVDGQIGNNRFFISEKCDDCGYSTSEYVTAKSVVSSYYGNADNKSHTVTVSDLSDSGVHTSIRYGTSAGKCNLTSAPNYTDAGYYPVYYEISYKYQGETMTENGVSYVWLLEDKKDDNNGGTVIVLPEKHEHDYRYLETVAPSCDNLGYERWQCDGCGNL
;
A
#
# COMPACT_ATOMS: atom_id res chain seq x y z
N MET A 1 -56.25 21.84 -24.23
CA MET A 1 -54.79 21.60 -24.37
C MET A 1 -54.43 20.35 -23.57
N ASN A 2 -53.89 19.33 -24.23
CA ASN A 2 -54.05 17.91 -23.85
C ASN A 2 -53.09 17.50 -22.71
N PHE A 3 -53.64 17.07 -21.56
CA PHE A 3 -52.89 16.72 -20.34
C PHE A 3 -51.81 15.64 -20.57
N LYS A 4 -52.03 14.76 -21.55
CA LYS A 4 -51.07 13.72 -21.98
C LYS A 4 -49.80 14.29 -22.63
N SER A 5 -49.84 15.48 -23.21
CA SER A 5 -48.66 16.12 -23.83
C SER A 5 -47.73 16.73 -22.77
N LYS A 6 -48.29 17.33 -21.71
CA LYS A 6 -47.52 17.88 -20.59
C LYS A 6 -46.81 16.78 -19.79
N LEU A 7 -47.48 15.65 -19.56
CA LEU A 7 -46.88 14.53 -18.83
C LEU A 7 -45.69 13.90 -19.60
N LYS A 8 -45.78 13.79 -20.93
CA LYS A 8 -44.66 13.31 -21.77
C LYS A 8 -43.47 14.25 -21.76
N ASN A 9 -43.70 15.57 -21.80
CA ASN A 9 -42.62 16.56 -21.74
C ASN A 9 -41.92 16.58 -20.37
N ILE A 10 -42.66 16.37 -19.27
CA ILE A 10 -42.08 16.30 -17.93
C ILE A 10 -41.27 15.01 -17.74
N LEU A 11 -41.76 13.87 -18.28
CA LEU A 11 -41.03 12.60 -18.22
C LEU A 11 -39.73 12.64 -19.07
N SER A 12 -39.78 13.24 -20.26
CA SER A 12 -38.60 13.43 -21.11
C SER A 12 -37.59 14.41 -20.52
N ALA A 13 -38.05 15.46 -19.84
CA ALA A 13 -37.17 16.36 -19.10
C ALA A 13 -36.51 15.67 -17.89
N ALA A 14 -37.25 14.84 -17.16
CA ALA A 14 -36.70 14.07 -16.05
C ALA A 14 -35.69 13.00 -16.50
N LEU A 15 -35.90 12.36 -17.66
CA LEU A 15 -34.95 11.41 -18.24
C LEU A 15 -33.67 12.10 -18.76
N ALA A 16 -33.79 13.30 -19.34
CA ALA A 16 -32.63 14.07 -19.80
C ALA A 16 -31.79 14.62 -18.63
N VAL A 17 -32.42 14.97 -17.51
CA VAL A 17 -31.71 15.42 -16.29
C VAL A 17 -31.03 14.24 -15.58
N SER A 18 -31.64 13.04 -15.60
CA SER A 18 -31.03 11.85 -14.99
C SER A 18 -29.86 11.28 -15.81
N THR A 19 -29.82 11.44 -17.14
CA THR A 19 -28.64 11.11 -17.96
C THR A 19 -27.52 12.14 -17.86
N LEU A 20 -27.83 13.41 -17.59
CA LEU A 20 -26.81 14.45 -17.34
C LEU A 20 -26.17 14.34 -15.95
N LEU A 21 -26.90 13.82 -14.95
CA LEU A 21 -26.39 13.66 -13.57
C LEU A 21 -25.62 12.35 -13.34
N SER A 22 -25.61 11.41 -14.29
CA SER A 22 -24.94 10.10 -14.16
C SER A 22 -23.70 9.94 -15.04
N GLY A 23 -23.30 10.97 -15.82
CA GLY A 23 -22.32 10.81 -16.91
C GLY A 23 -20.98 11.54 -16.79
N PHE A 24 -20.77 12.45 -15.83
CA PHE A 24 -19.51 13.20 -15.73
C PHE A 24 -19.15 13.51 -14.29
N THR A 25 -18.69 12.50 -13.53
CA THR A 25 -17.67 12.80 -12.54
C THR A 25 -16.39 13.11 -13.32
N PRO A 26 -15.73 14.26 -13.10
CA PRO A 26 -14.37 14.42 -13.59
C PRO A 26 -13.54 13.38 -12.85
N ILE A 27 -13.24 12.27 -13.52
CA ILE A 27 -12.15 11.41 -13.11
C ILE A 27 -10.92 12.30 -13.26
N THR A 28 -10.49 12.92 -12.18
CA THR A 28 -9.13 13.41 -12.06
C THR A 28 -8.28 12.15 -12.05
N THR A 29 -7.97 11.63 -13.23
CA THR A 29 -6.88 10.69 -13.38
C THR A 29 -5.63 11.47 -13.03
N TYR A 30 -5.13 11.27 -11.82
CA TYR A 30 -3.68 11.32 -11.66
C TYR A 30 -3.16 10.28 -12.63
N ALA A 31 -2.61 10.72 -13.75
CA ALA A 31 -1.83 9.86 -14.62
C ALA A 31 -0.56 9.47 -13.86
N ALA A 32 -0.69 8.62 -12.85
CA ALA A 32 0.35 7.64 -12.61
C ALA A 32 0.43 6.88 -13.94
N GLN A 33 1.48 7.13 -14.72
CA GLN A 33 1.81 6.28 -15.84
C GLN A 33 2.09 4.91 -15.26
N VAL A 34 1.06 4.09 -15.08
CA VAL A 34 1.24 2.66 -14.95
C VAL A 34 1.85 2.27 -16.28
N ASN A 35 3.13 1.94 -16.28
CA ASN A 35 3.77 1.34 -17.43
C ASN A 35 3.17 -0.08 -17.53
N GLU A 36 1.95 -0.19 -18.08
CA GLU A 36 1.26 -1.46 -18.42
C GLU A 36 1.96 -2.18 -19.57
N TYR A 37 3.28 -1.99 -19.68
CA TYR A 37 4.09 -2.66 -20.64
C TYR A 37 4.10 -4.15 -20.30
N VAL A 38 3.59 -4.94 -21.24
CA VAL A 38 3.70 -6.39 -21.25
C VAL A 38 4.64 -6.78 -22.38
N ASP A 39 5.66 -7.57 -22.06
CA ASP A 39 6.59 -8.09 -23.05
C ASP A 39 5.85 -9.01 -24.03
N PRO A 40 5.82 -8.73 -25.34
CA PRO A 40 5.12 -9.56 -26.31
C PRO A 40 5.62 -11.01 -26.33
N ALA A 41 6.87 -11.25 -25.90
CA ALA A 41 7.40 -12.60 -25.81
C ALA A 41 6.70 -13.44 -24.72
N ASP A 42 6.20 -12.82 -23.64
CA ASP A 42 5.57 -13.52 -22.51
C ASP A 42 4.13 -13.97 -22.83
N ILE A 43 3.46 -13.27 -23.75
CA ILE A 43 2.05 -13.49 -24.10
C ILE A 43 1.86 -13.95 -25.56
N TRP A 44 2.91 -14.46 -26.20
CA TRP A 44 2.88 -14.78 -27.63
C TRP A 44 1.87 -15.89 -27.98
N VAL A 45 0.95 -15.58 -28.89
CA VAL A 45 -0.08 -16.51 -29.38
C VAL A 45 0.36 -17.15 -30.70
N SER A 46 0.53 -18.46 -30.72
CA SER A 46 0.81 -19.20 -31.96
C SER A 46 -0.47 -19.46 -32.77
N ALA A 47 -0.38 -19.36 -34.09
CA ALA A 47 -1.48 -19.65 -35.02
C ALA A 47 -1.03 -20.54 -36.19
N ASN A 48 -1.97 -21.23 -36.86
CA ASN A 48 -1.69 -22.15 -37.97
C ASN A 48 -1.06 -21.50 -39.22
N GLY A 49 -1.08 -20.16 -39.30
CA GLY A 49 -0.49 -19.41 -40.41
C GLY A 49 0.26 -18.19 -39.90
N ARG A 50 1.40 -17.89 -40.52
CA ARG A 50 2.28 -16.80 -40.09
C ARG A 50 1.60 -15.44 -40.11
N THR A 51 0.81 -15.13 -41.13
CA THR A 51 0.08 -13.86 -41.18
C THR A 51 -0.93 -13.74 -40.04
N ASN A 52 -1.64 -14.83 -39.71
CA ASN A 52 -2.58 -14.83 -38.58
C ASN A 52 -1.82 -14.69 -37.26
N GLU A 53 -0.70 -15.39 -37.10
CA GLU A 53 0.16 -15.27 -35.91
C GLU A 53 0.64 -13.82 -35.74
N LEU A 54 1.08 -13.16 -36.82
CA LEU A 54 1.46 -11.75 -36.77
C LEU A 54 0.27 -10.84 -36.43
N ASP A 55 -0.92 -11.09 -37.01
CA ASP A 55 -2.14 -10.32 -36.74
C ASP A 55 -2.57 -10.40 -35.26
N PHE A 56 -2.51 -11.59 -34.64
CA PHE A 56 -2.87 -11.78 -33.23
C PHE A 56 -1.89 -11.13 -32.25
N ASN A 57 -0.61 -11.02 -32.63
CA ASN A 57 0.44 -10.45 -31.78
C ASN A 57 0.81 -9.00 -32.16
N ALA A 58 0.08 -8.39 -33.09
CA ALA A 58 0.38 -7.04 -33.55
C ALA A 58 -0.07 -5.97 -32.54
N THR A 59 0.80 -4.99 -32.30
CA THR A 59 0.38 -3.68 -31.81
C THR A 59 -0.26 -2.92 -32.97
N ILE A 60 -1.50 -2.48 -32.80
CA ILE A 60 -2.26 -1.77 -33.83
C ILE A 60 -2.29 -0.28 -33.49
N THR A 61 -1.86 0.57 -34.41
CA THR A 61 -1.98 2.03 -34.29
C THR A 61 -2.80 2.60 -35.43
N GLN A 62 -3.37 3.79 -35.21
CA GLN A 62 -4.03 4.57 -36.26
C GLN A 62 -3.10 5.72 -36.67
N GLU A 63 -2.72 5.77 -37.94
CA GLU A 63 -1.72 6.70 -38.46
C GLU A 63 -2.24 7.41 -39.71
N THR A 64 -1.82 8.64 -39.93
CA THR A 64 -2.11 9.32 -41.20
C THR A 64 -0.96 9.05 -42.18
N SER A 65 -1.28 8.58 -43.38
CA SER A 65 -0.28 8.33 -44.43
C SER A 65 -0.89 8.46 -45.82
N TRP A 66 -0.03 8.76 -46.79
CA TRP A 66 -0.41 8.87 -48.19
C TRP A 66 -0.88 7.53 -48.77
N CYS A 67 -2.12 7.48 -49.26
CA CYS A 67 -2.65 6.32 -49.96
C CYS A 67 -2.48 6.48 -51.47
N THR A 68 -1.71 5.61 -52.12
CA THR A 68 -1.53 5.66 -53.59
C THR A 68 -2.78 5.28 -54.40
N VAL A 69 -3.80 4.72 -53.76
CA VAL A 69 -5.11 4.42 -54.38
C VAL A 69 -6.05 5.61 -54.26
N CYS A 70 -6.19 6.18 -53.06
CA CYS A 70 -7.04 7.36 -52.85
C CYS A 70 -6.41 8.66 -53.37
N ASN A 71 -5.09 8.66 -53.62
CA ASN A 71 -4.31 9.81 -54.06
C ASN A 71 -4.43 11.01 -53.10
N LYS A 72 -4.45 10.71 -51.80
CA LYS A 72 -4.49 11.67 -50.69
C LYS A 72 -4.00 11.00 -49.41
N ASP A 73 -3.67 11.80 -48.41
CA ASP A 73 -3.46 11.32 -47.04
C ASP A 73 -4.77 10.78 -46.46
N THR A 74 -4.68 9.60 -45.85
CA THR A 74 -5.81 8.89 -45.24
C THR A 74 -5.38 8.27 -43.92
N ILE A 75 -6.36 7.95 -43.08
CA ILE A 75 -6.14 7.16 -41.87
C ILE A 75 -5.84 5.71 -42.27
N MET A 76 -4.75 5.17 -41.73
CA MET A 76 -4.27 3.80 -41.87
C MET A 76 -4.38 3.09 -40.52
N LEU A 77 -4.87 1.86 -40.51
CA LEU A 77 -4.58 0.93 -39.42
C LEU A 77 -3.24 0.27 -39.69
N THR A 78 -2.25 0.52 -38.84
CA THR A 78 -0.91 -0.05 -38.96
C THR A 78 -0.68 -1.11 -37.88
N TYR A 79 -0.44 -2.34 -38.32
CA TYR A 79 -0.12 -3.50 -37.51
C TYR A 79 1.39 -3.63 -37.39
N ARG A 80 1.92 -3.77 -36.17
CA ARG A 80 3.35 -3.95 -35.91
C ARG A 80 3.58 -5.12 -34.98
N THR A 81 4.35 -6.09 -35.43
CA THR A 81 4.72 -7.26 -34.63
C THR A 81 6.23 -7.38 -34.57
N PRO A 82 6.86 -7.50 -33.37
CA PRO A 82 8.31 -7.66 -33.29
C PRO A 82 8.81 -8.84 -34.11
N GLU A 83 9.97 -8.68 -34.74
CA GLU A 83 10.64 -9.80 -35.38
C GLU A 83 11.45 -10.58 -34.35
N TYR A 84 11.13 -11.87 -34.24
CA TYR A 84 11.89 -12.84 -33.45
C TYR A 84 12.57 -13.83 -34.39
N THR A 85 13.88 -13.99 -34.21
CA THR A 85 14.71 -14.90 -35.01
C THR A 85 15.56 -15.77 -34.12
N LYS A 86 15.91 -16.98 -34.57
CA LYS A 86 16.75 -17.90 -33.80
C LYS A 86 18.16 -17.35 -33.60
N SER A 87 18.71 -16.71 -34.63
CA SER A 87 20.00 -16.02 -34.55
C SER A 87 19.98 -14.73 -33.75
N GLY A 88 18.80 -14.19 -33.42
CA GLY A 88 18.66 -12.85 -32.83
C GLY A 88 19.02 -11.70 -33.78
N THR A 89 19.19 -11.98 -35.08
CA THR A 89 19.51 -11.00 -36.13
C THR A 89 18.46 -10.98 -37.22
N THR A 90 18.18 -9.79 -37.75
CA THR A 90 17.07 -9.59 -38.67
C THR A 90 17.13 -10.44 -39.94
N ALA A 91 15.97 -10.89 -40.45
CA ALA A 91 15.86 -11.56 -41.74
C ALA A 91 16.29 -10.69 -42.92
N LEU A 92 16.32 -9.37 -42.72
CA LEU A 92 16.83 -8.44 -43.72
C LEU A 92 18.32 -8.65 -44.04
N ASN A 93 19.12 -9.15 -43.08
CA ASN A 93 20.53 -9.51 -43.32
C ASN A 93 20.68 -10.65 -44.33
N ARG A 94 19.63 -11.45 -44.53
CA ARG A 94 19.53 -12.52 -45.54
C ARG A 94 18.76 -12.07 -46.78
N GLY A 95 18.45 -10.78 -46.90
CA GLY A 95 17.71 -10.19 -48.01
C GLY A 95 16.20 -10.43 -47.98
N VAL A 96 15.64 -10.99 -46.90
CA VAL A 96 14.19 -11.21 -46.78
C VAL A 96 13.50 -9.92 -46.32
N LYS A 97 12.50 -9.46 -47.09
CA LYS A 97 11.74 -8.23 -46.80
C LYS A 97 10.33 -8.51 -46.32
N PHE A 98 9.72 -9.63 -46.72
CA PHE A 98 8.31 -9.89 -46.43
C PHE A 98 8.11 -11.14 -45.58
N SER A 99 7.04 -11.14 -44.77
CA SER A 99 6.75 -12.20 -43.80
C SER A 99 6.51 -13.57 -44.41
N ASP A 100 6.24 -13.65 -45.71
CA ASP A 100 6.08 -14.88 -46.50
C ASP A 100 7.41 -15.37 -47.12
N GLY A 101 8.54 -14.84 -46.65
CA GLY A 101 9.88 -15.18 -47.12
C GLY A 101 10.32 -14.46 -48.39
N THR A 102 9.50 -13.59 -48.97
CA THR A 102 9.88 -12.86 -50.20
C THR A 102 11.04 -11.91 -49.92
N MET A 103 12.03 -11.94 -50.80
CA MET A 103 13.21 -11.10 -50.73
C MET A 103 12.92 -9.67 -51.20
N VAL A 104 13.89 -8.77 -51.01
CA VAL A 104 13.80 -7.35 -51.41
C VAL A 104 13.48 -7.19 -52.90
N ASP A 105 13.85 -8.15 -53.75
CA ASP A 105 13.57 -8.15 -55.19
C ASP A 105 12.09 -8.44 -55.54
N GLY A 106 11.26 -8.79 -54.56
CA GLY A 106 9.85 -9.12 -54.73
C GLY A 106 9.58 -10.44 -55.46
N LYS A 107 10.59 -11.28 -55.70
CA LYS A 107 10.50 -12.49 -56.53
C LYS A 107 11.09 -13.71 -55.84
N THR A 108 12.32 -13.61 -55.34
CA THR A 108 13.01 -14.74 -54.73
C THR A 108 12.54 -14.98 -53.30
N LYS A 109 12.76 -16.20 -52.81
CA LYS A 109 12.36 -16.62 -51.45
C LYS A 109 13.61 -16.92 -50.63
N GLY A 110 13.64 -16.41 -49.41
CA GLY A 110 14.72 -16.64 -48.45
C GLY A 110 14.23 -17.20 -47.12
N ASN A 111 15.19 -17.59 -46.27
CA ASN A 111 14.91 -18.12 -44.95
C ASN A 111 14.69 -16.98 -43.94
N LEU A 112 13.53 -16.98 -43.30
CA LEU A 112 13.16 -16.02 -42.25
C LEU A 112 13.96 -16.23 -40.96
N ASP A 113 14.49 -17.43 -40.71
CA ASP A 113 15.10 -17.81 -39.42
C ASP A 113 14.14 -17.63 -38.23
N SER A 114 12.84 -17.83 -38.49
CA SER A 114 11.79 -17.66 -37.48
C SER A 114 11.94 -18.69 -36.36
N GLY A 115 11.69 -18.25 -35.13
CA GLY A 115 11.44 -19.13 -33.99
C GLY A 115 10.39 -18.54 -33.07
N ARG A 116 10.12 -19.22 -31.97
CA ARG A 116 9.14 -18.83 -30.98
C ARG A 116 9.80 -17.96 -29.89
N PRO A 117 9.24 -16.78 -29.58
CA PRO A 117 9.76 -15.93 -28.51
C PRO A 117 9.79 -16.67 -27.17
N ASN A 118 10.77 -16.35 -26.31
CA ASN A 118 10.99 -17.02 -25.01
C ASN A 118 11.21 -18.54 -25.08
N GLN A 119 11.47 -19.11 -26.26
CA GLN A 119 11.80 -20.53 -26.43
C GLN A 119 13.09 -20.71 -27.21
N ASP A 120 13.08 -20.35 -28.50
CA ASP A 120 14.22 -20.55 -29.40
C ASP A 120 14.53 -19.33 -30.28
N ALA A 121 13.88 -18.18 -30.02
CA ALA A 121 14.12 -16.94 -30.75
C ALA A 121 14.24 -15.72 -29.85
N SER A 122 15.05 -14.77 -30.30
CA SER A 122 15.28 -13.47 -29.66
C SER A 122 14.84 -12.32 -30.56
N TYR A 123 14.40 -11.23 -29.94
CA TYR A 123 13.98 -10.02 -30.65
C TYR A 123 15.16 -9.44 -31.44
N SER A 124 14.96 -9.14 -32.73
CA SER A 124 16.02 -8.73 -33.66
C SER A 124 16.26 -7.23 -33.75
N THR A 125 15.50 -6.41 -33.01
CA THR A 125 15.37 -4.94 -33.17
C THR A 125 14.68 -4.47 -34.46
N TYR A 126 13.97 -5.38 -35.14
CA TYR A 126 13.14 -5.09 -36.29
C TYR A 126 11.69 -5.49 -36.02
N HIS A 127 10.77 -5.04 -36.85
CA HIS A 127 9.36 -5.41 -36.76
C HIS A 127 8.72 -5.64 -38.11
N TRP A 128 7.79 -6.58 -38.14
CA TRP A 128 6.88 -6.80 -39.24
C TRP A 128 5.80 -5.72 -39.22
N THR A 129 5.59 -5.03 -40.34
CA THR A 129 4.58 -3.98 -40.49
C THR A 129 3.62 -4.29 -41.63
N LYS A 130 2.32 -4.08 -41.41
CA LYS A 130 1.27 -4.12 -42.43
C LYS A 130 0.33 -2.95 -42.19
N SER A 131 -0.09 -2.24 -43.23
CA SER A 131 -1.02 -1.11 -43.11
C SER A 131 -2.28 -1.31 -43.94
N ILE A 132 -3.42 -0.79 -43.48
CA ILE A 132 -4.71 -0.90 -44.18
C ILE A 132 -5.38 0.47 -44.24
N CYS A 133 -5.59 0.98 -45.46
CA CYS A 133 -6.32 2.23 -45.66
C CYS A 133 -7.76 2.12 -45.20
N GLN A 134 -8.17 2.95 -44.25
CA GLN A 134 -9.54 2.96 -43.74
C GLN A 134 -10.56 3.55 -44.71
N THR A 135 -10.10 4.21 -45.78
CA THR A 135 -10.98 4.77 -46.82
C THR A 135 -11.27 3.76 -47.95
N CYS A 136 -10.24 3.10 -48.50
CA CYS A 136 -10.41 2.19 -49.65
C CYS A 136 -10.14 0.71 -49.34
N GLY A 137 -9.76 0.37 -48.11
CA GLY A 137 -9.47 -1.02 -47.69
C GLY A 137 -8.17 -1.61 -48.26
N THR A 138 -7.43 -0.87 -49.10
CA THR A 138 -6.21 -1.40 -49.73
C THR A 138 -5.10 -1.59 -48.70
N ILE A 139 -4.58 -2.82 -48.64
CA ILE A 139 -3.46 -3.21 -47.79
C ILE A 139 -2.13 -2.68 -48.38
N ASN A 140 -1.25 -2.18 -47.53
CA ASN A 140 0.08 -1.64 -47.84
C ASN A 140 0.05 -0.60 -48.98
N SER A 141 -1.02 0.17 -49.07
CA SER A 141 -1.18 1.20 -50.10
C SER A 141 -0.13 2.33 -50.03
N VAL A 142 0.56 2.45 -48.89
CA VAL A 142 1.64 3.39 -48.61
C VAL A 142 2.95 3.04 -49.33
N ASP A 143 3.16 1.75 -49.67
CA ASP A 143 4.40 1.28 -50.29
C ASP A 143 4.48 1.57 -51.80
N GLY A 144 3.34 1.94 -52.41
CA GLY A 144 3.21 2.18 -53.84
C GLY A 144 2.69 0.97 -54.62
N LYS A 145 2.07 1.22 -55.78
CA LYS A 145 1.38 0.20 -56.59
C LYS A 145 2.30 -0.89 -57.13
N ASP A 146 3.58 -0.57 -57.33
CA ASP A 146 4.57 -1.50 -57.86
C ASP A 146 5.27 -2.31 -56.76
N ALA A 147 5.02 -2.00 -55.49
CA ALA A 147 5.61 -2.74 -54.37
C ALA A 147 4.98 -4.14 -54.25
N TYR A 148 5.81 -5.14 -53.92
CA TYR A 148 5.33 -6.52 -53.73
C TYR A 148 4.18 -6.61 -52.72
N GLY A 149 4.27 -5.86 -51.61
CA GLY A 149 3.27 -5.85 -50.55
C GLY A 149 1.93 -5.22 -50.92
N PHE A 150 1.84 -4.49 -52.04
CA PHE A 150 0.66 -3.75 -52.44
C PHE A 150 -0.56 -4.66 -52.63
N SER A 151 -1.64 -4.37 -51.91
CA SER A 151 -2.88 -5.15 -51.91
C SER A 151 -2.71 -6.64 -51.54
N ARG A 152 -1.60 -6.98 -50.86
CA ARG A 152 -1.33 -8.34 -50.36
C ARG A 152 -1.35 -8.38 -48.85
N ASN A 153 -1.92 -9.45 -48.29
CA ASN A 153 -1.91 -9.70 -46.85
C ASN A 153 -0.55 -10.26 -46.39
N VAL A 154 0.49 -9.44 -46.50
CA VAL A 154 1.86 -9.73 -46.07
C VAL A 154 2.38 -8.56 -45.26
N TYR A 155 3.29 -8.85 -44.33
CA TYR A 155 3.98 -7.83 -43.55
C TYR A 155 5.35 -7.54 -44.16
N GLY A 156 5.71 -6.26 -44.27
CA GLY A 156 7.05 -5.80 -44.63
C GLY A 156 7.92 -5.60 -43.39
N LEU A 157 9.20 -5.96 -43.49
CA LEU A 157 10.16 -5.87 -42.39
C LEU A 157 10.78 -4.47 -42.31
N ASN A 158 10.70 -3.82 -41.16
CA ASN A 158 11.27 -2.49 -40.93
C ASN A 158 12.16 -2.47 -39.69
N SER A 159 13.10 -1.53 -39.62
CA SER A 159 13.95 -1.36 -38.44
C SER A 159 13.20 -0.57 -37.36
N CYS A 160 13.39 -0.91 -36.09
CA CYS A 160 12.96 -0.06 -35.00
C CYS A 160 14.02 1.02 -34.77
N ASP A 161 13.65 2.29 -34.95
CA ASP A 161 14.53 3.42 -34.69
C ASP A 161 15.01 3.41 -33.23
N HIS A 162 16.28 3.74 -33.01
CA HIS A 162 16.87 3.77 -31.68
C HIS A 162 16.15 4.76 -30.73
N ASN A 163 15.59 5.85 -31.29
CA ASN A 163 14.87 6.86 -30.52
C ASN A 163 13.50 6.37 -30.02
N PHE A 164 13.02 5.22 -30.47
CA PHE A 164 11.72 4.67 -30.07
C PHE A 164 11.81 3.75 -28.86
N PHE A 165 13.02 3.52 -28.33
CA PHE A 165 13.22 2.61 -27.21
C PHE A 165 13.05 3.32 -25.87
N LEU A 166 12.05 2.88 -25.11
CA LEU A 166 11.81 3.30 -23.74
C LEU A 166 12.40 2.28 -22.77
N ASP A 167 12.89 2.77 -21.63
CA ASP A 167 13.33 1.92 -20.53
C ASP A 167 12.11 1.34 -19.80
N PHE A 168 12.25 0.13 -19.28
CA PHE A 168 11.27 -0.48 -18.39
C PHE A 168 11.97 -1.25 -17.27
N ASP A 169 11.30 -1.31 -16.14
CA ASP A 169 11.66 -2.14 -15.01
C ASP A 169 10.39 -2.87 -14.54
N ASN A 170 10.39 -4.19 -14.69
CA ASN A 170 9.33 -5.07 -14.22
C ASN A 170 9.89 -6.04 -13.18
N THR A 171 10.79 -5.54 -12.33
CA THR A 171 11.33 -6.30 -11.21
C THR A 171 10.22 -6.69 -10.24
N THR A 172 10.17 -7.96 -9.88
CA THR A 172 9.20 -8.48 -8.93
C THR A 172 9.89 -9.05 -7.70
N TYR A 173 9.22 -8.93 -6.57
CA TYR A 173 9.70 -9.40 -5.27
C TYR A 173 8.67 -10.35 -4.68
N THR A 174 9.09 -11.57 -4.35
CA THR A 174 8.23 -12.58 -3.74
C THR A 174 8.81 -12.99 -2.38
N PRO A 175 8.03 -12.96 -1.28
CA PRO A 175 8.50 -13.46 0.00
C PRO A 175 9.02 -14.91 -0.11
N TYR A 176 10.18 -15.19 0.47
CA TYR A 176 10.76 -16.54 0.48
C TYR A 176 10.73 -17.15 1.88
N ASN A 177 11.26 -16.46 2.89
CA ASN A 177 11.18 -16.84 4.30
C ASN A 177 11.28 -15.60 5.20
N GLU A 178 11.46 -15.78 6.50
CA GLU A 178 11.55 -14.68 7.48
C GLU A 178 12.75 -13.73 7.27
N ASN A 179 13.80 -14.18 6.59
CA ASN A 179 15.06 -13.43 6.42
C ASN A 179 15.25 -12.89 4.99
N TYR A 180 14.61 -13.50 3.99
CA TYR A 180 14.88 -13.25 2.58
C TYR A 180 13.60 -13.20 1.73
N HIS A 181 13.69 -12.47 0.62
CA HIS A 181 12.79 -12.55 -0.53
C HIS A 181 13.54 -12.97 -1.79
N THR A 182 12.80 -13.43 -2.79
CA THR A 182 13.31 -13.67 -4.14
C THR A 182 13.04 -12.44 -5.01
N THR A 183 14.10 -11.90 -5.58
CA THR A 183 14.07 -10.79 -6.55
C THR A 183 14.22 -11.36 -7.95
N VAL A 184 13.23 -11.12 -8.80
CA VAL A 184 13.30 -11.43 -10.23
C VAL A 184 13.43 -10.11 -10.98
N LEU A 185 14.66 -9.74 -11.32
CA LEU A 185 14.94 -8.59 -12.17
C LEU A 185 14.46 -8.91 -13.58
N LYS A 186 13.58 -8.07 -14.13
CA LYS A 186 13.25 -8.04 -15.56
C LYS A 186 13.22 -6.60 -16.03
N ALA A 187 14.39 -6.09 -16.40
CA ALA A 187 14.57 -4.70 -16.79
C ALA A 187 15.31 -4.58 -18.12
N GLY A 188 15.07 -3.50 -18.85
CA GLY A 188 15.72 -3.28 -20.14
C GLY A 188 15.02 -2.21 -20.96
N ARG A 189 15.03 -2.40 -22.28
CA ARG A 189 14.43 -1.45 -23.23
C ARG A 189 13.45 -2.13 -24.15
N TYR A 190 12.36 -1.45 -24.49
CA TYR A 190 11.40 -1.92 -25.48
C TYR A 190 11.08 -0.85 -26.52
N CYS A 191 10.80 -1.26 -27.76
CA CYS A 191 10.36 -0.34 -28.80
C CYS A 191 8.90 0.08 -28.54
N GLN A 192 8.62 1.39 -28.41
CA GLN A 192 7.28 1.87 -28.07
C GLN A 192 6.19 1.52 -29.11
N PHE A 193 6.57 1.25 -30.37
CA PHE A 193 5.66 0.98 -31.48
C PHE A 193 5.32 -0.51 -31.66
N CYS A 194 6.30 -1.41 -31.59
CA CYS A 194 6.06 -2.86 -31.73
C CYS A 194 6.08 -3.61 -30.38
N LYS A 195 6.50 -2.93 -29.30
CA LYS A 195 6.71 -3.50 -27.97
C LYS A 195 7.81 -4.56 -27.89
N GLY A 196 8.58 -4.77 -28.96
CA GLY A 196 9.69 -5.72 -28.98
C GLY A 196 10.78 -5.35 -27.98
N THR A 197 11.30 -6.36 -27.29
CA THR A 197 11.97 -6.20 -25.99
C THR A 197 13.42 -6.66 -26.02
N LYS A 198 14.31 -5.85 -25.44
CA LYS A 198 15.66 -6.24 -25.03
C LYS A 198 15.72 -6.17 -23.50
N ALA A 199 15.39 -7.28 -22.85
CA ALA A 199 15.43 -7.42 -21.40
C ALA A 199 16.73 -8.09 -20.94
N ARG A 200 17.19 -7.73 -19.74
CA ARG A 200 18.04 -8.57 -18.91
C ARG A 200 17.16 -9.18 -17.82
N ALA A 201 17.25 -10.49 -17.67
CA ALA A 201 16.56 -11.21 -16.62
C ALA A 201 17.57 -11.88 -15.69
N SER A 202 17.38 -11.75 -14.39
CA SER A 202 18.15 -12.48 -13.37
C SER A 202 17.31 -12.72 -12.13
N GLU A 203 17.53 -13.84 -11.48
CA GLU A 203 16.89 -14.20 -10.22
C GLU A 203 17.96 -14.28 -9.13
N LYS A 204 17.69 -13.68 -7.96
CA LYS A 204 18.54 -13.79 -6.77
C LYS A 204 17.71 -13.75 -5.50
N ARG A 205 18.33 -14.17 -4.40
CA ARG A 205 17.79 -13.98 -3.05
C ARG A 205 18.44 -12.77 -2.41
N GLU A 206 17.62 -11.94 -1.79
CA GLU A 206 18.05 -10.74 -1.09
C GLU A 206 17.40 -10.70 0.29
N SER A 207 18.11 -10.10 1.25
CA SER A 207 17.57 -9.90 2.59
C SER A 207 16.40 -8.92 2.52
N HIS A 208 15.43 -9.10 3.41
CA HIS A 208 14.34 -8.14 3.52
C HIS A 208 14.86 -6.75 3.89
N ASN A 209 14.24 -5.73 3.32
CA ASN A 209 14.42 -4.34 3.72
C ASN A 209 13.20 -3.91 4.53
N PHE A 210 13.31 -4.04 5.85
CA PHE A 210 12.21 -3.77 6.77
C PHE A 210 12.12 -2.30 7.15
N THR A 211 10.89 -1.78 7.11
CA THR A 211 10.49 -0.56 7.81
C THR A 211 9.73 -0.96 9.07
N GLU A 212 10.25 -0.54 10.23
CA GLU A 212 9.67 -0.79 11.55
C GLU A 212 8.69 0.33 11.94
N THR A 213 7.61 -0.06 12.62
CA THR A 213 6.64 0.85 13.22
C THR A 213 6.36 0.41 14.65
N VAL A 214 6.32 1.37 15.57
CA VAL A 214 6.06 1.13 16.99
C VAL A 214 4.78 1.85 17.38
N ASP A 215 3.84 1.11 17.96
CA ASP A 215 2.56 1.60 18.44
C ASP A 215 2.45 1.37 19.95
N GLY A 216 2.19 2.43 20.70
CA GLY A 216 2.01 2.38 22.15
C GLY A 216 0.59 1.97 22.53
N GLN A 217 0.40 0.76 23.04
CA GLN A 217 -0.91 0.24 23.46
C GLN A 217 -1.04 0.24 24.98
N ILE A 218 -1.26 1.43 25.56
CA ILE A 218 -1.28 1.59 27.02
C ILE A 218 -2.37 0.74 27.68
N GLY A 219 -3.53 0.60 27.03
CA GLY A 219 -4.62 -0.27 27.46
C GLY A 219 -4.23 -1.75 27.61
N ASN A 220 -3.17 -2.18 26.94
CA ASN A 220 -2.64 -3.55 27.01
C ASN A 220 -1.27 -3.64 27.71
N ASN A 221 -0.76 -2.54 28.28
CA ASN A 221 0.55 -2.45 28.92
C ASN A 221 1.69 -2.95 28.03
N ARG A 222 1.68 -2.58 26.73
CA ARG A 222 2.67 -3.06 25.76
C ARG A 222 2.89 -2.08 24.62
N PHE A 223 4.04 -2.17 23.98
CA PHE A 223 4.27 -1.67 22.64
C PHE A 223 4.02 -2.78 21.62
N PHE A 224 3.31 -2.47 20.54
CA PHE A 224 3.18 -3.32 19.37
C PHE A 224 4.18 -2.87 18.32
N ILE A 225 5.08 -3.76 17.95
CA ILE A 225 6.07 -3.52 16.91
C ILE A 225 5.60 -4.26 15.68
N SER A 226 5.53 -3.57 14.55
CA SER A 226 5.30 -4.22 13.26
C SER A 226 6.34 -3.79 12.26
N GLU A 227 6.96 -4.76 11.62
CA GLU A 227 7.91 -4.55 10.55
C GLU A 227 7.29 -5.00 9.25
N LYS A 228 7.55 -4.24 8.18
CA LYS A 228 7.10 -4.58 6.84
C LYS A 228 8.24 -4.41 5.85
N CYS A 229 8.47 -5.42 5.04
CA CYS A 229 9.42 -5.38 3.94
C CYS A 229 8.86 -4.50 2.83
N ASP A 230 9.58 -3.44 2.47
CA ASP A 230 9.11 -2.45 1.49
C ASP A 230 9.04 -3.04 0.07
N ASP A 231 9.85 -4.04 -0.23
CA ASP A 231 9.94 -4.66 -1.57
C ASP A 231 8.86 -5.72 -1.79
N CYS A 232 8.74 -6.68 -0.87
CA CYS A 232 7.88 -7.87 -1.05
C CYS A 232 6.61 -7.87 -0.19
N GLY A 233 6.46 -6.89 0.72
CA GLY A 233 5.29 -6.78 1.60
C GLY A 233 5.21 -7.80 2.72
N TYR A 234 6.23 -8.66 2.91
CA TYR A 234 6.33 -9.55 4.06
C TYR A 234 6.29 -8.75 5.36
N SER A 235 5.56 -9.22 6.37
CA SER A 235 5.39 -8.50 7.63
C SER A 235 5.54 -9.41 8.83
N THR A 236 6.16 -8.89 9.88
CA THR A 236 6.34 -9.51 11.19
C THR A 236 5.78 -8.59 12.26
N SER A 237 5.47 -9.16 13.42
CA SER A 237 5.09 -8.36 14.57
C SER A 237 5.53 -8.99 15.88
N GLU A 238 5.79 -8.12 16.85
CA GLU A 238 6.22 -8.47 18.20
C GLU A 238 5.51 -7.57 19.22
N TYR A 239 5.45 -8.03 20.46
CA TYR A 239 4.95 -7.25 21.59
C TYR A 239 6.04 -7.11 22.64
N VAL A 240 6.23 -5.89 23.11
CA VAL A 240 7.16 -5.56 24.21
C VAL A 240 6.35 -5.08 25.40
N THR A 241 6.50 -5.75 26.54
CA THR A 241 5.74 -5.45 27.76
C THR A 241 6.27 -4.17 28.40
N ALA A 242 5.35 -3.27 28.77
CA ALA A 242 5.64 -2.01 29.44
C ALA A 242 4.67 -1.84 30.61
N LYS A 243 5.11 -2.18 31.82
CA LYS A 243 4.26 -2.20 33.01
C LYS A 243 5.05 -1.95 34.28
N SER A 244 4.54 -1.06 35.12
CA SER A 244 4.95 -0.88 36.50
C SER A 244 3.78 -1.13 37.44
N VAL A 245 4.08 -1.61 38.65
CA VAL A 245 3.10 -1.85 39.70
C VAL A 245 3.41 -0.95 40.89
N VAL A 246 2.47 -0.06 41.22
CA VAL A 246 2.54 0.79 42.41
C VAL A 246 1.68 0.16 43.50
N SER A 247 2.32 -0.24 44.60
CA SER A 247 1.64 -0.86 45.75
C SER A 247 1.43 0.14 46.87
N SER A 248 0.18 0.21 47.35
CA SER A 248 -0.23 0.99 48.52
C SER A 248 0.45 0.48 49.79
N TYR A 249 0.62 1.36 50.78
CA TYR A 249 1.10 1.01 52.11
C TYR A 249 -0.07 1.02 53.12
N TYR A 250 -0.12 0.01 53.98
CA TYR A 250 -1.09 -0.09 55.08
C TYR A 250 -0.39 -0.50 56.37
N GLY A 251 -0.55 0.28 57.44
CA GLY A 251 0.09 0.02 58.72
C GLY A 251 -0.40 0.94 59.85
N ASN A 252 0.26 0.88 61.00
CA ASN A 252 0.02 1.81 62.12
C ASN A 252 1.02 2.97 62.06
N ALA A 253 0.62 4.14 62.56
CA ALA A 253 1.51 5.27 62.75
C ALA A 253 2.54 4.96 63.85
N ASP A 254 3.77 4.62 63.46
CA ASP A 254 4.87 4.23 64.36
C ASP A 254 5.98 5.30 64.45
N ASN A 255 5.66 6.54 64.05
CA ASN A 255 6.60 7.65 63.88
C ASN A 255 7.72 7.40 62.86
N LYS A 256 7.60 6.39 62.00
CA LYS A 256 8.49 6.19 60.85
C LYS A 256 7.83 6.66 59.57
N SER A 257 8.68 6.98 58.60
CA SER A 257 8.31 7.43 57.27
C SER A 257 7.82 6.25 56.44
N HIS A 258 6.57 6.30 55.97
CA HIS A 258 5.98 5.29 55.09
C HIS A 258 5.55 5.91 53.75
N THR A 259 5.71 5.12 52.68
CA THR A 259 5.40 5.52 51.29
C THR A 259 4.97 4.31 50.47
N VAL A 260 4.40 4.55 49.29
CA VAL A 260 4.13 3.53 48.27
C VAL A 260 5.42 2.92 47.73
N THR A 261 5.33 1.68 47.23
CA THR A 261 6.45 0.97 46.58
C THR A 261 6.18 0.74 45.10
N VAL A 262 7.20 0.81 44.26
CA VAL A 262 7.07 0.68 42.80
C VAL A 262 7.96 -0.44 42.31
N SER A 263 7.39 -1.34 41.52
CA SER A 263 8.09 -2.44 40.85
C SER A 263 7.92 -2.31 39.34
N ASP A 264 9.02 -2.14 38.62
CA ASP A 264 9.02 -2.16 37.16
C ASP A 264 9.07 -3.61 36.66
N LEU A 265 8.10 -3.98 35.83
CA LEU A 265 7.94 -5.29 35.20
C LEU A 265 8.09 -5.20 33.67
N SER A 266 8.60 -4.08 33.16
CA SER A 266 8.80 -3.86 31.73
C SER A 266 9.98 -4.67 31.18
N ASP A 267 9.92 -4.99 29.89
CA ASP A 267 11.00 -5.66 29.20
C ASP A 267 12.25 -4.76 29.09
N SER A 268 13.42 -5.37 28.95
CA SER A 268 14.73 -4.70 29.06
C SER A 268 14.99 -3.52 28.10
N GLY A 269 14.21 -3.39 27.03
CA GLY A 269 14.29 -2.28 26.08
C GLY A 269 13.42 -1.07 26.42
N VAL A 270 12.51 -1.18 27.40
CA VAL A 270 11.60 -0.10 27.80
C VAL A 270 12.26 0.78 28.84
N HIS A 271 12.29 2.08 28.59
CA HIS A 271 12.71 3.05 29.59
C HIS A 271 11.51 3.56 30.38
N THR A 272 11.48 3.21 31.66
CA THR A 272 10.41 3.61 32.59
C THR A 272 10.85 4.79 33.45
N SER A 273 10.00 5.80 33.58
CA SER A 273 10.17 6.92 34.50
C SER A 273 8.89 7.17 35.28
N ILE A 274 8.99 7.46 36.57
CA ILE A 274 7.84 7.78 37.42
C ILE A 274 8.00 9.15 38.07
N ARG A 275 6.90 9.91 38.10
CA ARG A 275 6.74 11.14 38.86
C ARG A 275 5.57 11.03 39.82
N TYR A 276 5.65 11.76 40.93
CA TYR A 276 4.65 11.74 41.99
C TYR A 276 4.04 13.11 42.24
N GLY A 277 2.84 13.13 42.81
CA GLY A 277 2.12 14.34 43.16
C GLY A 277 1.16 14.12 44.32
N THR A 278 0.72 15.22 44.91
CA THR A 278 -0.31 15.24 45.96
C THR A 278 -1.71 15.55 45.41
N SER A 279 -1.83 15.73 44.09
CA SER A 279 -3.11 15.94 43.39
C SER A 279 -3.03 15.41 41.96
N ALA A 280 -4.15 14.96 41.42
CA ALA A 280 -4.26 14.49 40.03
C ALA A 280 -3.73 15.52 39.02
N GLY A 281 -3.00 15.05 38.00
CA GLY A 281 -2.45 15.88 36.93
C GLY A 281 -1.31 16.82 37.33
N LYS A 282 -0.79 16.74 38.56
CA LYS A 282 0.34 17.55 39.05
C LYS A 282 1.45 16.68 39.63
N CYS A 283 1.93 15.73 38.85
CA CYS A 283 3.00 14.80 39.24
C CYS A 283 4.37 15.42 38.94
N ASN A 284 4.85 16.33 39.79
CA ASN A 284 6.12 17.04 39.59
C ASN A 284 7.28 16.52 40.44
N LEU A 285 7.00 15.67 41.44
CA LEU A 285 7.99 15.15 42.38
C LEU A 285 8.74 13.96 41.79
N THR A 286 10.04 13.87 42.03
CA THR A 286 10.89 12.73 41.61
C THR A 286 10.90 11.60 42.63
N SER A 287 10.29 11.80 43.79
CA SER A 287 10.22 10.82 44.87
C SER A 287 8.83 10.83 45.47
N ALA A 288 8.38 9.65 45.89
CA ALA A 288 7.06 9.50 46.48
C ALA A 288 6.93 10.31 47.78
N PRO A 289 5.78 10.96 48.03
CA PRO A 289 5.47 11.58 49.31
C PRO A 289 5.56 10.56 50.45
N ASN A 290 6.02 11.04 51.61
CA ASN A 290 6.22 10.22 52.80
C ASN A 290 5.36 10.75 53.96
N TYR A 291 4.79 9.83 54.74
CA TYR A 291 3.89 10.16 55.84
C TYR A 291 4.26 9.43 57.13
N THR A 292 4.03 10.08 58.26
CA THR A 292 4.31 9.57 59.62
C THR A 292 3.07 9.52 60.52
N ASP A 293 2.15 10.46 60.30
CA ASP A 293 0.98 10.65 61.15
C ASP A 293 -0.16 9.73 60.70
N ALA A 294 -1.08 9.41 61.61
CA ALA A 294 -2.26 8.64 61.26
C ALA A 294 -3.13 9.40 60.25
N GLY A 295 -3.58 8.71 59.21
CA GLY A 295 -4.33 9.32 58.12
C GLY A 295 -4.45 8.43 56.90
N TYR A 296 -5.25 8.90 55.94
CA TYR A 296 -5.44 8.28 54.64
C TYR A 296 -4.94 9.23 53.56
N TYR A 297 -3.76 8.96 53.01
CA TYR A 297 -3.05 9.88 52.13
C TYR A 297 -3.02 9.36 50.69
N PRO A 298 -3.64 10.05 49.72
CA PRO A 298 -3.51 9.71 48.31
C PRO A 298 -2.13 10.12 47.78
N VAL A 299 -1.49 9.21 47.08
CA VAL A 299 -0.25 9.43 46.31
C VAL A 299 -0.59 9.29 44.84
N TYR A 300 -0.60 10.41 44.13
CA TYR A 300 -0.79 10.42 42.69
C TYR A 300 0.55 10.15 42.00
N TYR A 301 0.50 9.40 40.91
CA TYR A 301 1.69 9.11 40.12
C TYR A 301 1.40 9.17 38.63
N GLU A 302 2.45 9.48 37.88
CA GLU A 302 2.49 9.44 36.42
C GLU A 302 3.71 8.60 36.03
N ILE A 303 3.50 7.53 35.27
CA ILE A 303 4.55 6.65 34.76
C ILE A 303 4.64 6.81 33.25
N SER A 304 5.81 7.20 32.76
CA SER A 304 6.10 7.25 31.33
C SER A 304 6.92 6.03 30.94
N TYR A 305 6.45 5.31 29.93
CA TYR A 305 7.17 4.21 29.29
C TYR A 305 7.62 4.69 27.91
N LYS A 306 8.91 4.54 27.59
CA LYS A 306 9.46 4.94 26.30
C LYS A 306 10.15 3.76 25.63
N TYR A 307 9.83 3.54 24.36
CA TYR A 307 10.44 2.51 23.53
C TYR A 307 10.64 3.04 22.11
N GLN A 308 11.89 2.99 21.60
CA GLN A 308 12.28 3.40 20.24
C GLN A 308 11.67 4.72 19.72
N GLY A 309 11.46 5.70 20.61
CA GLY A 309 10.93 7.02 20.25
C GLY A 309 9.44 7.21 20.56
N GLU A 310 8.69 6.12 20.69
CA GLU A 310 7.28 6.14 21.10
C GLU A 310 7.17 6.21 22.63
N THR A 311 6.15 6.91 23.15
CA THR A 311 5.99 7.12 24.59
C THR A 311 4.54 6.93 25.01
N MET A 312 4.31 6.04 25.97
CA MET A 312 3.04 5.88 26.66
C MET A 312 3.10 6.49 28.05
N THR A 313 1.99 7.02 28.55
CA THR A 313 1.90 7.57 29.90
C THR A 313 0.70 6.99 30.65
N GLU A 314 0.97 6.41 31.81
CA GLU A 314 0.00 5.88 32.76
C GLU A 314 -0.15 6.84 33.93
N ASN A 315 -1.38 7.17 34.29
CA ASN A 315 -1.69 7.97 35.47
C ASN A 315 -2.48 7.14 36.47
N GLY A 316 -2.17 7.29 37.75
CA GLY A 316 -2.88 6.55 38.79
C GLY A 316 -2.80 7.21 40.17
N VAL A 317 -3.51 6.57 41.10
CA VAL A 317 -3.49 6.93 42.52
C VAL A 317 -3.28 5.66 43.34
N SER A 318 -2.40 5.74 44.32
CA SER A 318 -2.19 4.74 45.34
C SER A 318 -2.30 5.40 46.71
N TYR A 319 -2.28 4.63 47.79
CA TYR A 319 -2.60 5.14 49.12
C TYR A 319 -1.55 4.74 50.14
N VAL A 320 -1.29 5.66 51.07
CA VAL A 320 -0.61 5.37 52.33
C VAL A 320 -1.66 5.53 53.43
N TRP A 321 -2.01 4.41 54.06
CA TRP A 321 -2.99 4.39 55.15
C TRP A 321 -2.31 4.02 56.45
N LEU A 322 -2.21 5.00 57.35
CA LEU A 322 -1.66 4.86 58.68
C LEU A 322 -2.79 4.93 59.70
N LEU A 323 -3.03 3.85 60.43
CA LEU A 323 -3.98 3.80 61.52
C LEU A 323 -3.40 4.47 62.77
N GLU A 324 -4.26 5.09 63.57
CA GLU A 324 -3.88 5.54 64.90
C GLU A 324 -3.37 4.36 65.72
N ASP A 325 -2.27 4.58 66.41
CA ASP A 325 -1.70 3.60 67.32
C ASP A 325 -2.69 3.48 68.49
N LYS A 326 -3.45 2.38 68.54
CA LYS A 326 -4.35 2.09 69.65
C LYS A 326 -3.51 1.84 70.90
N LYS A 327 -3.17 2.92 71.60
CA LYS A 327 -3.00 2.85 73.04
C LYS A 327 -4.39 2.67 73.61
N ASP A 328 -4.67 1.47 74.10
CA ASP A 328 -5.79 1.22 75.00
C ASP A 328 -5.76 2.31 76.07
N ASP A 329 -6.70 3.26 76.00
CA ASP A 329 -7.14 4.01 77.15
C ASP A 329 -8.56 4.52 76.90
N ASN A 330 -9.46 4.03 77.75
CA ASN A 330 -10.83 4.47 77.87
C ASN A 330 -10.91 5.99 78.14
N ASN A 331 -12.02 6.58 77.67
CA ASN A 331 -12.79 7.69 78.28
C ASN A 331 -12.77 9.05 77.54
N GLY A 332 -13.96 9.45 77.04
CA GLY A 332 -14.46 10.83 77.13
C GLY A 332 -14.13 11.85 76.02
N GLY A 333 -15.03 11.97 75.04
CA GLY A 333 -15.61 13.24 74.56
C GLY A 333 -14.73 14.29 73.87
N THR A 334 -14.87 14.42 72.55
CA THR A 334 -14.70 15.70 71.84
C THR A 334 -15.73 15.76 70.70
N VAL A 335 -16.64 16.73 70.75
CA VAL A 335 -17.62 16.97 69.68
C VAL A 335 -16.97 17.89 68.65
N ILE A 336 -16.64 17.32 67.48
CA ILE A 336 -16.22 18.04 66.28
C ILE A 336 -17.48 18.29 65.45
N VAL A 337 -17.82 19.56 65.20
CA VAL A 337 -18.84 19.88 64.19
C VAL A 337 -18.16 19.80 62.83
N LEU A 338 -18.26 18.64 62.19
CA LEU A 338 -17.90 18.43 60.78
C LEU A 338 -18.97 19.08 59.88
N PRO A 339 -18.63 19.60 58.68
CA PRO A 339 -19.63 19.80 57.64
C PRO A 339 -20.37 18.48 57.43
N GLU A 340 -21.68 18.54 57.20
CA GLU A 340 -22.59 17.38 57.21
C GLU A 340 -21.92 16.17 56.53
N LYS A 341 -21.45 15.24 57.37
CA LYS A 341 -20.72 14.05 56.94
C LYS A 341 -21.76 13.15 56.30
N HIS A 342 -22.05 13.34 55.03
CA HIS A 342 -22.70 12.29 54.27
C HIS A 342 -21.62 11.24 53.99
N GLU A 343 -21.89 10.00 54.35
CA GLU A 343 -21.07 8.89 53.87
C GLU A 343 -21.23 8.84 52.36
N HIS A 344 -20.11 8.80 51.64
CA HIS A 344 -20.14 8.63 50.21
C HIS A 344 -20.58 7.19 49.89
N ASP A 345 -21.88 7.01 49.67
CA ASP A 345 -22.44 5.79 49.07
C ASP A 345 -22.20 5.85 47.56
N TYR A 346 -21.04 5.36 47.12
CA TYR A 346 -20.67 5.28 45.72
C TYR A 346 -21.40 4.11 45.06
N ARG A 347 -22.22 4.42 44.06
CA ARG A 347 -22.92 3.42 43.25
C ARG A 347 -22.29 3.30 41.88
N TYR A 348 -22.18 2.06 41.44
CA TYR A 348 -21.73 1.72 40.11
C TYR A 348 -22.67 2.32 39.07
N LEU A 349 -22.12 3.09 38.13
CA LEU A 349 -22.83 3.60 36.98
C LEU A 349 -22.64 2.67 35.78
N GLU A 350 -21.38 2.50 35.37
CA GLU A 350 -21.01 1.75 34.19
C GLU A 350 -19.54 1.35 34.20
N THR A 351 -19.23 0.23 33.54
CA THR A 351 -17.88 -0.18 33.18
C THR A 351 -17.58 0.38 31.80
N VAL A 352 -16.60 1.27 31.75
CA VAL A 352 -16.02 1.74 30.49
C VAL A 352 -15.02 0.68 30.04
N ALA A 353 -15.29 0.06 28.89
CA ALA A 353 -14.41 -0.96 28.33
C ALA A 353 -13.04 -0.35 27.95
N PRO A 354 -11.93 -1.10 28.11
CA PRO A 354 -10.63 -0.69 27.63
C PRO A 354 -10.65 -0.40 26.12
N SER A 355 -9.87 0.60 25.71
CA SER A 355 -9.60 0.95 24.31
C SER A 355 -8.08 1.06 24.09
N CYS A 356 -7.65 1.36 22.86
CA CYS A 356 -6.24 1.61 22.57
C CYS A 356 -5.66 2.79 23.39
N ASP A 357 -6.52 3.71 23.82
CA ASP A 357 -6.13 4.98 24.47
C ASP A 357 -6.40 4.99 25.98
N ASN A 358 -7.11 4.00 26.53
CA ASN A 358 -7.50 3.97 27.95
C ASN A 358 -7.65 2.53 28.47
N LEU A 359 -7.18 2.28 29.69
CA LEU A 359 -7.23 0.98 30.37
C LEU A 359 -8.64 0.49 30.72
N GLY A 360 -9.66 1.31 30.46
CA GLY A 360 -11.02 1.05 30.94
C GLY A 360 -11.08 1.27 32.45
N TYR A 361 -12.26 1.64 32.93
CA TYR A 361 -12.46 1.94 34.34
C TYR A 361 -13.94 1.85 34.65
N GLU A 362 -14.25 1.61 35.92
CA GLU A 362 -15.63 1.68 36.39
C GLU A 362 -15.90 3.11 36.85
N ARG A 363 -17.01 3.69 36.38
CA ARG A 363 -17.50 4.96 36.90
C ARG A 363 -18.40 4.70 38.09
N TRP A 364 -18.08 5.36 39.20
CA TRP A 364 -18.82 5.28 40.45
C TRP A 364 -19.24 6.69 40.83
N GLN A 365 -20.55 6.90 41.05
CA GLN A 365 -21.06 8.20 41.45
C GLN A 365 -21.64 8.14 42.86
N CYS A 366 -21.36 9.14 43.67
CA CYS A 366 -21.94 9.27 44.99
C CYS A 366 -23.43 9.65 44.88
N ASP A 367 -24.32 8.82 45.43
CA ASP A 367 -25.79 9.02 45.40
C ASP A 367 -26.20 10.31 46.17
N GLY A 368 -25.39 10.72 47.16
CA GLY A 368 -25.67 11.88 48.00
C GLY A 368 -25.27 13.23 47.40
N CYS A 369 -24.07 13.33 46.80
CA CYS A 369 -23.54 14.62 46.31
C CYS A 369 -23.29 14.67 44.80
N GLY A 370 -23.49 13.57 44.08
CA GLY A 370 -23.30 13.52 42.63
C GLY A 370 -21.83 13.60 42.17
N ASN A 371 -20.86 13.59 43.08
CA ASN A 371 -19.44 13.51 42.71
C ASN A 371 -19.15 12.20 41.98
N LEU A 372 -18.52 12.34 40.82
CA LEU A 372 -18.06 11.29 39.93
C LEU A 372 -16.64 10.83 40.26
#